data_AF-A0AAW5HI84-F1
#
_entry.id   AF-A0AAW5HI84-F1
#
_cell.length_a   1.000
_cell.length_b   1.000
_cell.length_c   1.000
_cell.angle_alpha   90.00
_cell.angle_beta   90.00
_cell.angle_gamma   90.00
#
_symmetry.space_group_name_H-M   'P 1'
#
loop_
_entity.id
_entity.type
_entity.pdbx_description
1 polymer ?
#
loop_
_entity_poly.entity_id
_entity_poly.type
_entity_poly.pdbx_seq_one_letter_code
_entity_poly.pdbx_strand_id
1 'polypeptide(L)'
;MTGLLSAALNPKPGLFVLAFIPQFVDPARGSVSVQMMVYGAWFAALTALGFALMGIFATGLSRYLYRRPRLVNGLNVGAGLTFVASGVSIAALSQR
;
A
#
# COMPACT_ATOMS: atom_id res chain seq x y z
N MET A 1 10.10 13.52 7.56
CA MET A 1 10.33 14.00 6.17
C MET A 1 10.75 12.88 5.22
N THR A 2 11.66 11.98 5.62
CA THR A 2 12.12 10.85 4.79
C THR A 2 11.00 9.96 4.25
N GLY A 3 10.01 9.59 5.08
CA GLY A 3 8.85 8.82 4.62
C GLY A 3 7.97 9.56 3.60
N LEU A 4 7.75 10.86 3.79
CA LEU A 4 6.99 11.69 2.85
C LEU A 4 7.69 11.77 1.49
N LEU A 5 9.00 12.06 1.50
CA LEU A 5 9.79 12.13 0.28
C LEU A 5 9.89 10.77 -0.40
N SER A 6 10.07 9.68 0.35
CA SER A 6 10.08 8.32 -0.19
C SER A 6 8.75 7.97 -0.86
N ALA A 7 7.62 8.36 -0.26
CA ALA A 7 6.30 8.14 -0.84
C ALA A 7 6.06 9.01 -2.09
N ALA A 8 6.41 10.31 -2.02
CA ALA A 8 6.21 11.25 -3.12
C ALA A 8 7.10 10.96 -4.34
N LEU A 9 8.34 10.50 -4.10
CA LEU A 9 9.29 10.14 -5.15
C LEU A 9 9.11 8.71 -5.68
N ASN A 10 8.24 7.92 -5.07
CA ASN A 10 7.90 6.60 -5.60
C ASN A 10 6.99 6.78 -6.82
N PRO A 11 7.43 6.43 -8.05
CA PRO A 11 6.59 6.61 -9.23
C PRO A 11 5.45 5.60 -9.30
N LYS A 12 5.52 4.50 -8.54
CA LYS A 12 4.61 3.37 -8.64
C LYS A 12 3.14 3.76 -8.39
N PRO A 13 2.78 4.52 -7.33
CA PRO A 13 1.40 4.93 -7.13
C PRO A 13 0.91 5.87 -8.23
N GLY A 14 1.75 6.80 -8.70
CA GLY A 14 1.39 7.70 -9.80
C GLY A 14 1.11 6.96 -11.11
N LEU A 15 1.97 5.99 -11.46
CA LEU A 15 1.78 5.14 -12.63
C LEU A 15 0.50 4.28 -12.53
N PHE A 16 0.18 3.77 -11.33
CA PHE A 16 -1.06 3.04 -11.10
C PHE A 16 -2.28 3.94 -11.37
N VAL A 17 -2.30 5.15 -10.79
CA VAL A 17 -3.38 6.11 -11.00
C VAL A 17 -3.55 6.45 -12.49
N LEU A 18 -2.45 6.70 -13.21
CA LEU A 18 -2.48 6.96 -14.65
C LEU A 18 -2.94 5.77 -15.49
N ALA A 19 -2.68 4.53 -15.05
CA ALA A 19 -3.14 3.34 -15.75
C ALA A 19 -4.63 3.05 -15.55
N PHE A 20 -5.17 3.36 -14.37
CA PHE A 20 -6.54 2.97 -13.99
C PHE A 20 -7.56 4.11 -14.16
N ILE A 21 -7.25 5.37 -13.82
CA ILE A 21 -8.24 6.46 -13.88
C ILE A 21 -8.79 6.72 -15.29
N PRO A 22 -7.97 6.75 -16.37
CA PRO A 22 -8.48 7.00 -17.71
C PRO A 22 -9.56 6.00 -18.17
N GLN A 23 -9.57 4.79 -17.61
CA GLN A 23 -10.54 3.75 -17.93
C GLN A 23 -11.96 4.10 -17.47
N PHE A 24 -12.11 5.05 -16.53
CA PHE A 24 -13.39 5.51 -16.00
C PHE A 24 -13.86 6.83 -16.62
N VAL A 25 -13.03 7.48 -17.45
CA VAL A 25 -13.36 8.76 -18.08
C VAL A 25 -14.17 8.54 -19.35
N ASP A 26 -15.20 9.37 -19.53
CA ASP A 26 -16.05 9.35 -20.72
C ASP A 26 -15.99 10.72 -21.43
N PRO A 27 -15.37 10.82 -22.62
CA PRO A 27 -15.31 12.07 -23.38
C PRO A 27 -16.68 12.64 -23.75
N ALA A 28 -17.73 11.81 -23.83
CA ALA A 28 -19.09 12.27 -24.11
C ALA A 28 -19.74 13.00 -22.92
N ARG A 29 -19.19 12.84 -21.71
CA ARG A 29 -19.69 13.44 -20.45
C ARG A 29 -19.00 14.76 -20.07
N GLY A 30 -18.12 15.29 -20.93
CA GLY A 30 -17.47 16.59 -20.76
C GLY A 30 -15.95 16.50 -20.74
N SER A 31 -15.28 17.51 -20.18
CA SER A 31 -13.82 17.63 -20.22
C SER A 31 -13.12 16.46 -19.52
N VAL A 32 -12.31 15.72 -20.28
CA VAL A 32 -11.45 14.62 -19.80
C VAL A 32 -10.55 15.09 -18.66
N SER A 33 -9.91 16.25 -18.79
CA SER A 33 -8.99 16.77 -17.76
C SER A 33 -9.70 17.04 -16.43
N VAL A 34 -10.95 17.53 -16.48
CA VAL A 34 -11.75 17.77 -15.27
C VAL A 34 -12.15 16.43 -14.62
N GLN A 35 -12.61 15.47 -15.41
CA GLN A 35 -12.95 14.13 -14.90
C GLN A 35 -11.74 13.46 -14.25
N MET A 36 -10.56 13.51 -14.89
CA MET A 36 -9.30 13.01 -14.34
C MET A 36 -8.96 13.66 -13.00
N MET A 37 -9.08 15.00 -12.89
CA MET A 37 -8.81 15.74 -11.64
C MET A 37 -9.77 15.32 -10.53
N VAL A 38 -11.07 15.18 -10.84
CA VAL A 38 -12.11 14.80 -9.87
C VAL A 38 -11.92 13.36 -9.39
N TYR A 39 -11.71 12.41 -10.30
CA TYR A 39 -11.46 11.01 -9.93
C TYR A 39 -10.14 10.84 -9.17
N GLY A 40 -9.10 11.59 -9.56
CA GLY A 40 -7.82 11.63 -8.85
C GLY A 40 -7.97 12.15 -7.42
N ALA A 41 -8.72 13.25 -7.24
CA ALA A 41 -8.99 13.81 -5.92
C ALA A 41 -9.78 12.84 -5.03
N TRP A 42 -10.81 12.17 -5.58
CA TRP A 42 -11.55 11.14 -4.85
C TRP A 42 -10.68 9.97 -4.44
N PHE A 43 -9.87 9.45 -5.37
CA PHE A 43 -8.92 8.38 -5.08
C PHE A 43 -7.94 8.78 -3.98
N ALA A 44 -7.37 9.99 -4.05
CA ALA A 44 -6.46 10.51 -3.04
C ALA A 44 -7.13 10.63 -1.66
N ALA A 45 -8.36 11.15 -1.61
CA ALA A 45 -9.12 11.30 -0.37
C ALA A 45 -9.43 9.94 0.28
N LEU A 46 -9.91 8.96 -0.50
CA LEU A 46 -10.19 7.61 -0.02
C LEU A 46 -8.92 6.90 0.46
N THR A 47 -7.81 7.07 -0.28
CA THR A 47 -6.50 6.53 0.09
C THR A 47 -6.00 7.13 1.40
N ALA A 48 -6.09 8.45 1.56
CA ALA A 48 -5.69 9.15 2.78
C ALA A 48 -6.54 8.71 3.97
N LEU A 49 -7.86 8.60 3.80
CA LEU A 49 -8.76 8.10 4.83
C LEU A 49 -8.42 6.65 5.24
N GLY A 50 -8.22 5.77 4.25
CA GLY A 50 -7.85 4.37 4.50
C GLY A 50 -6.55 4.25 5.28
N PHE A 51 -5.50 4.97 4.88
CA PHE A 51 -4.22 4.97 5.60
C PHE A 51 -4.30 5.62 6.98
N ALA A 52 -5.09 6.68 7.14
CA ALA A 52 -5.30 7.31 8.46
C ALA A 52 -5.98 6.33 9.42
N LEU A 53 -7.06 5.67 8.98
CA LEU A 53 -7.74 4.65 9.78
C LEU A 53 -6.79 3.50 10.11
N MET A 54 -6.05 2.99 9.13
CA MET A 54 -5.05 1.95 9.33
C MET A 54 -4.01 2.37 10.39
N GLY A 55 -3.51 3.61 10.32
CA GLY A 55 -2.56 4.15 11.29
C GLY A 55 -3.12 4.24 12.71
N ILE A 56 -4.38 4.65 12.85
CA ILE A 56 -5.09 4.70 14.15
C ILE A 56 -5.20 3.28 14.73
N PHE A 57 -5.68 2.31 13.94
CA PHE A 57 -5.80 0.91 14.38
C PHE A 57 -4.43 0.29 14.70
N ALA A 58 -3.42 0.53 13.86
CA ALA A 58 -2.07 0.05 14.08
C ALA A 58 -1.47 0.59 15.38
N THR A 59 -1.75 1.85 15.73
CA THR A 59 -1.31 2.45 16.99
C THR A 59 -1.93 1.73 18.19
N GLY A 60 -3.24 1.43 18.13
CA GLY A 60 -3.93 0.66 19.17
C GLY A 60 -3.38 -0.77 19.29
N LEU A 61 -3.23 -1.46 18.17
CA LEU A 61 -2.68 -2.82 18.12
C LEU A 61 -1.24 -2.86 18.66
N SER A 62 -0.41 -1.91 18.26
CA SER A 62 0.99 -1.82 18.71
C SER A 62 1.07 -1.69 20.24
N ARG A 63 0.26 -0.81 20.86
CA ARG A 63 0.17 -0.69 22.33
C ARG A 63 -0.24 -2.00 23.01
N TYR A 64 -1.16 -2.75 22.42
CA TYR A 64 -1.57 -4.06 22.94
C TYR A 64 -0.43 -5.09 22.83
N LEU A 65 0.26 -5.13 21.69
CA LEU A 65 1.37 -6.06 21.44
C LEU A 65 2.60 -5.76 22.30
N TYR A 66 2.89 -4.50 22.62
CA TYR A 66 3.97 -4.13 23.54
C TYR A 66 3.85 -4.78 24.91
N ARG A 67 2.63 -5.09 25.35
CA ARG A 67 2.38 -5.79 26.63
C ARG A 67 2.55 -7.32 26.54
N ARG A 68 2.79 -7.88 25.35
CA ARG A 68 2.84 -9.33 25.09
C ARG A 68 4.07 -9.72 24.25
N PRO A 69 5.29 -9.67 24.82
CA PRO A 69 6.53 -9.93 24.08
C PRO A 69 6.61 -11.33 23.47
N ARG A 70 6.00 -12.35 24.10
CA ARG A 70 5.93 -13.71 23.55
C ARG A 70 5.14 -13.77 22.24
N LEU A 71 4.06 -13.00 22.12
CA LEU A 71 3.26 -12.93 20.89
C LEU A 71 4.04 -12.25 19.77
N VAL A 72 4.71 -11.13 20.07
CA VAL A 72 5.57 -10.43 19.11
C VAL A 72 6.70 -11.34 18.62
N ASN A 73 7.33 -12.11 19.52
CA ASN A 73 8.36 -13.07 19.12
C ASN A 73 7.82 -14.16 18.18
N GLY A 74 6.63 -14.70 18.47
CA GLY A 74 5.97 -15.66 17.59
C GLY A 74 5.66 -15.07 16.20
N LEU A 75 5.17 -13.82 16.14
CA LEU A 75 4.93 -13.11 14.88
C LEU A 75 6.22 -12.90 14.09
N ASN A 76 7.32 -12.53 14.76
CA ASN A 76 8.62 -12.34 14.12
C ASN A 76 9.18 -13.65 13.55
N VAL A 77 9.10 -14.75 14.30
CA VAL A 77 9.52 -16.09 13.82
C VAL A 77 8.66 -16.50 12.62
N GLY A 78 7.34 -16.31 12.69
CA GLY A 78 6.44 -16.59 11.57
C GLY A 78 6.77 -15.78 10.32
N ALA A 79 7.03 -14.48 10.46
CA ALA A 79 7.44 -13.62 9.35
C ALA A 79 8.78 -14.08 8.74
N GLY A 80 9.75 -14.42 9.58
CA GLY A 80 11.04 -14.98 9.15
C GLY A 80 10.89 -16.28 8.36
N LEU A 81 10.04 -17.20 8.83
CA LEU A 81 9.73 -18.45 8.13
C LEU A 81 9.12 -18.19 6.75
N THR A 82 8.19 -17.24 6.63
CA THR A 82 7.60 -16.86 5.33
C THR A 82 8.66 -16.31 4.36
N PHE A 83 9.61 -15.52 4.84
CA PHE A 83 10.71 -15.03 4.01
C PHE A 83 11.65 -16.15 3.57
N VAL A 84 12.04 -17.05 4.48
CA VAL A 84 12.88 -18.22 4.13
C VAL A 84 12.17 -19.10 3.11
N ALA A 85 10.89 -19.41 3.32
CA ALA A 85 10.10 -20.20 2.39
C ALA A 85 9.99 -19.54 1.01
N SER A 86 9.80 -18.22 0.96
CA SER A 86 9.76 -17.46 -0.29
C SER A 86 11.11 -17.51 -1.02
N GLY A 87 12.22 -17.35 -0.29
CA GLY A 87 13.57 -17.44 -0.86
C GLY A 87 13.90 -18.83 -1.40
N VAL A 88 13.54 -19.89 -0.65
CA VAL A 88 13.70 -21.28 -1.10
C VAL A 88 12.85 -21.56 -2.34
N SER A 89 11.60 -21.09 -2.38
CA SER A 89 10.72 -21.22 -3.54
C SER A 89 11.32 -20.56 -4.79
N ILE A 90 11.82 -19.33 -4.66
CA ILE A 90 12.49 -18.63 -5.77
C ILE A 90 13.75 -19.37 -6.22
N ALA A 91 14.59 -19.85 -5.28
CA ALA A 91 15.79 -20.61 -5.61
C ALA A 91 15.46 -21.92 -6.35
N ALA A 92 14.38 -22.61 -5.95
CA ALA A 92 13.90 -23.81 -6.60
C ALA A 92 13.29 -23.53 -7.99
N LEU A 93 12.62 -22.39 -8.18
CA LEU A 93 12.09 -21.96 -9.48
C LEU A 93 13.20 -21.50 -10.44
N SER A 94 14.28 -20.92 -9.93
CA SER A 94 15.45 -20.47 -10.70
C SER A 94 16.27 -21.62 -11.34
N GLN A 95 15.89 -22.88 -11.11
CA GLN A 95 16.50 -24.08 -11.70
C GLN A 95 15.71 -24.66 -12.89
N ARG A 96 14.76 -23.92 -13.47
CA ARG A 96 14.11 -24.25 -14.76
C ARG A 96 14.23 -23.08 -15.72
#